data_AF-A0A536HS73-F1
#
_entry.id   AF-A0A536HS73-F1
#
_cell.length_a   1.000
_cell.length_b   1.000
_cell.length_c   1.000
_cell.angle_alpha   90.00
_cell.angle_beta   90.00
_cell.angle_gamma   90.00
#
_symmetry.space_group_name_H-M   'P 1'
#
loop_
_entity.id
_entity.type
_entity.pdbx_description
1 polymer ?
#
loop_
_entity_poly.entity_id
_entity_poly.type
_entity_poly.pdbx_seq_one_letter_code
_entity_poly.pdbx_strand_id
1 'polypeptide(L)'
;MKVAVPATAANGATNASTVTATSVGSPAVSASATINTIAVGADFNTLLVDNDDNAPNVQPIYATALTTAGVKFDVWDLKTDANLPSNYMKAFRTIVWFTGNSYPGPILPYEAKLKSYLDGGGRLFINGQDLLDQAAGTTTFVRDYLHVTWDGSETQNDKRTANVNGVATSPVTGTAQPPAIGAVALDHTVLGAAFEDRITPNGGALVAFTDDSGAPDALSFSGTYRVVFLAFPLEAYGTAAQKADLVTRVMNFFAAP
;
A
#
# COMPACT_ATOMS: atom_id res chain seq x y z
N MET A 1 30.76 -3.82 7.15
CA MET A 1 30.46 -4.07 5.72
C MET A 1 29.70 -2.87 5.19
N LYS A 2 30.10 -2.31 4.05
CA LYS A 2 29.38 -1.21 3.37
C LYS A 2 28.81 -1.78 2.09
N VAL A 3 27.51 -1.63 1.89
CA VAL A 3 26.85 -1.94 0.62
C VAL A 3 26.84 -0.67 -0.22
N ALA A 4 27.26 -0.76 -1.47
CA ALA A 4 27.14 0.33 -2.45
C ALA A 4 26.46 -0.24 -3.70
N VAL A 5 25.48 0.49 -4.22
CA VAL A 5 24.83 0.15 -5.49
C VAL A 5 25.67 0.81 -6.60
N PRO A 6 26.29 0.04 -7.52
CA PRO A 6 27.01 0.63 -8.65
C PRO A 6 26.09 1.51 -9.49
N ALA A 7 26.58 2.65 -9.98
CA ALA A 7 25.79 3.55 -10.82
C ALA A 7 25.29 2.90 -12.13
N THR A 8 25.95 1.82 -12.56
CA THR A 8 25.59 1.03 -13.75
C THR A 8 24.70 -0.18 -13.44
N ALA A 9 24.32 -0.42 -12.18
CA ALA A 9 23.47 -1.54 -11.84
C ALA A 9 22.07 -1.32 -12.44
N ALA A 10 21.60 -2.31 -13.21
CA ALA A 10 20.22 -2.32 -13.67
C ALA A 10 19.29 -2.43 -12.46
N ASN A 11 18.11 -1.81 -12.57
CA ASN A 11 17.06 -1.98 -11.57
C ASN A 11 16.72 -3.47 -11.38
N GLY A 12 16.51 -3.91 -10.14
CA GLY A 12 16.27 -5.31 -9.79
C GLY A 12 17.50 -6.22 -9.84
N ALA A 13 18.68 -5.72 -10.24
CA ALA A 13 19.89 -6.53 -10.23
C ALA A 13 20.21 -6.99 -8.81
N THR A 14 20.42 -8.30 -8.65
CA THR A 14 20.72 -8.91 -7.36
C THR A 14 22.21 -9.20 -7.21
N ASN A 15 22.71 -9.08 -5.99
CA ASN A 15 24.03 -9.56 -5.62
C ASN A 15 23.94 -10.30 -4.28
N ALA A 16 24.61 -11.44 -4.18
CA ALA A 16 24.71 -12.23 -2.97
C ALA A 16 26.15 -12.20 -2.46
N SER A 17 26.33 -11.79 -1.21
CA SER A 17 27.63 -11.78 -0.53
C SER A 17 27.55 -12.65 0.72
N THR A 18 28.44 -13.64 0.83
CA THR A 18 28.54 -14.49 2.02
C THR A 18 29.56 -13.92 2.99
N VAL A 19 29.16 -13.72 4.24
CA VAL A 19 30.03 -13.33 5.35
C VAL A 19 30.23 -14.55 6.24
N THR A 20 31.47 -14.99 6.40
CA THR A 20 31.86 -16.07 7.31
C THR A 20 32.56 -15.49 8.53
N ALA A 21 32.05 -15.80 9.71
CA ALA A 21 32.69 -15.49 10.99
C ALA A 21 33.30 -16.77 11.57
N THR A 22 34.59 -16.75 11.90
CA THR A 22 35.32 -17.88 12.50
C THR A 22 35.75 -17.51 13.92
N SER A 23 35.55 -18.42 14.86
CA SER A 23 35.96 -18.22 16.26
C SER A 23 37.47 -18.13 16.38
N VAL A 24 37.96 -17.09 17.05
CA VAL A 24 39.39 -16.91 17.33
C VAL A 24 39.91 -18.00 18.28
N GLY A 25 39.12 -18.36 19.30
CA GLY A 25 39.51 -19.36 20.31
C GLY A 25 39.33 -20.82 19.86
N SER A 26 38.64 -21.05 18.75
CA SER A 26 38.48 -22.38 18.15
C SER A 26 38.33 -22.24 16.63
N PRO A 27 39.43 -22.17 15.86
CA PRO A 27 39.39 -21.91 14.42
C PRO A 27 38.60 -22.92 13.57
N ALA A 28 38.29 -24.10 14.12
CA ALA A 28 37.41 -25.08 13.49
C ALA A 28 35.92 -24.68 13.55
N VAL A 29 35.54 -23.71 14.38
CA VAL A 29 34.16 -23.24 14.55
C VAL A 29 33.95 -21.99 13.71
N SER A 30 33.07 -22.08 12.71
CA SER A 30 32.66 -20.93 11.90
C SER A 30 31.16 -20.96 11.63
N ALA A 31 30.60 -19.79 11.34
CA ALA A 31 29.23 -19.61 10.88
C ALA A 31 29.23 -18.66 9.68
N SER A 32 28.30 -18.86 8.74
CA SER A 32 28.16 -17.98 7.58
C SER A 32 26.74 -17.44 7.46
N ALA A 33 26.62 -16.24 6.92
CA ALA A 33 25.35 -15.62 6.54
C ALA A 33 25.46 -15.02 5.15
N THR A 34 24.38 -15.10 4.37
CA THR A 34 24.30 -14.49 3.04
C THR A 34 23.52 -13.19 3.13
N ILE A 35 24.07 -12.15 2.50
CA ILE A 35 23.42 -10.86 2.34
C ILE A 35 23.06 -10.72 0.87
N ASN A 36 21.76 -10.62 0.60
CA ASN A 36 21.24 -10.32 -0.71
C ASN A 36 20.96 -8.83 -0.81
N THR A 37 21.45 -8.19 -1.88
CA THR A 37 21.18 -6.79 -2.19
C THR A 37 20.45 -6.70 -3.51
N ILE A 38 19.47 -5.81 -3.58
CA ILE A 38 18.67 -5.55 -4.79
C ILE A 38 18.90 -4.09 -5.15
N ALA A 39 19.34 -3.83 -6.38
CA ALA A 39 19.53 -2.47 -6.87
C ALA A 39 18.18 -1.82 -7.19
N VAL A 40 17.90 -0.66 -6.62
CA VAL A 40 16.77 0.20 -7.00
C VAL A 40 17.29 1.28 -7.93
N GLY A 41 16.74 1.32 -9.14
CA GLY A 41 17.12 2.30 -10.16
C GLY A 41 16.71 3.72 -9.73
N ALA A 42 17.48 4.73 -10.15
CA ALA A 42 17.26 6.12 -9.71
C ALA A 42 15.86 6.67 -10.05
N ASP A 43 15.22 6.16 -11.10
CA ASP A 43 13.87 6.56 -11.50
C ASP A 43 12.76 5.70 -10.88
N PHE A 44 13.09 4.64 -10.13
CA PHE A 44 12.14 3.72 -9.52
C PHE A 44 11.81 4.19 -8.11
N ASN A 45 10.84 5.10 -8.01
CA ASN A 45 10.46 5.73 -6.75
C ASN A 45 9.23 5.07 -6.08
N THR A 46 8.64 4.05 -6.72
CA THR A 46 7.44 3.37 -6.22
C THR A 46 7.70 1.88 -6.04
N LEU A 47 7.23 1.32 -4.94
CA LEU A 47 7.15 -0.12 -4.72
C LEU A 47 5.68 -0.55 -4.74
N LEU A 48 5.33 -1.50 -5.60
CA LEU A 48 4.06 -2.21 -5.57
C LEU A 48 4.22 -3.47 -4.71
N VAL A 49 3.55 -3.51 -3.56
CA VAL A 49 3.52 -4.68 -2.69
C VAL A 49 2.25 -5.46 -2.94
N ASP A 50 2.44 -6.69 -3.38
CA ASP A 50 1.39 -7.67 -3.62
C ASP A 50 1.20 -8.54 -2.37
N ASN A 51 0.05 -8.36 -1.70
CA ASN A 51 -0.35 -9.05 -0.50
C ASN A 51 -1.69 -9.79 -0.72
N ASP A 52 -2.01 -10.26 -1.93
CA ASP A 52 -3.32 -10.86 -2.26
C ASP A 52 -3.39 -12.40 -2.16
N ASP A 53 -2.30 -13.04 -1.69
CA ASP A 53 -2.14 -14.50 -1.62
C ASP A 53 -2.28 -15.27 -2.95
N ASN A 54 -2.36 -14.55 -4.07
CA ASN A 54 -2.65 -15.02 -5.42
C ASN A 54 -4.03 -15.71 -5.56
N ALA A 55 -5.03 -15.31 -4.77
CA ALA A 55 -6.35 -15.97 -4.71
C ALA A 55 -7.57 -15.00 -4.67
N PRO A 56 -7.95 -14.36 -5.80
CA PRO A 56 -7.29 -14.42 -7.11
C PRO A 56 -6.07 -13.50 -7.16
N ASN A 57 -5.16 -13.75 -8.11
CA ASN A 57 -4.07 -12.82 -8.39
C ASN A 57 -4.61 -11.59 -9.13
N VAL A 58 -4.57 -10.44 -8.46
CA VAL A 58 -5.00 -9.13 -8.96
C VAL A 58 -3.83 -8.17 -9.20
N GLN A 59 -2.60 -8.56 -8.88
CA GLN A 59 -1.37 -7.79 -9.13
C GLN A 59 -1.27 -7.18 -10.55
N PRO A 60 -1.63 -7.90 -11.64
CA PRO A 60 -1.60 -7.31 -13.00
C PRO A 60 -2.49 -6.07 -13.16
N ILE A 61 -3.59 -5.96 -12.42
CA ILE A 61 -4.51 -4.81 -12.47
C ILE A 61 -3.78 -3.56 -11.95
N TYR A 62 -3.07 -3.69 -10.82
CA TYR A 62 -2.27 -2.62 -10.22
C TYR A 62 -1.10 -2.21 -11.09
N ALA A 63 -0.35 -3.18 -11.63
CA ALA A 63 0.76 -2.91 -12.53
C ALA A 63 0.32 -2.17 -13.80
N THR A 64 -0.85 -2.52 -14.34
CA THR A 64 -1.45 -1.84 -15.49
C THR A 64 -1.84 -0.40 -15.15
N ALA A 65 -2.48 -0.17 -14.01
CA ALA A 65 -2.87 1.17 -13.57
C ALA A 65 -1.65 2.07 -13.34
N LEU A 66 -0.60 1.56 -12.68
CA LEU A 66 0.65 2.28 -12.46
C LEU A 66 1.38 2.61 -13.77
N THR A 67 1.49 1.63 -14.66
CA THR A 67 2.13 1.84 -15.98
C THR A 67 1.37 2.87 -16.81
N THR A 68 0.03 2.80 -16.81
CA THR A 68 -0.83 3.76 -17.53
C THR A 68 -0.71 5.18 -16.96
N ALA A 69 -0.52 5.30 -15.64
CA ALA A 69 -0.23 6.56 -14.97
C ALA A 69 1.21 7.07 -15.17
N GLY A 70 2.05 6.36 -15.94
CA GLY A 70 3.45 6.72 -16.19
C GLY A 70 4.37 6.50 -14.98
N VAL A 71 3.96 5.68 -14.02
CA VAL A 71 4.74 5.38 -12.81
C VAL A 71 5.68 4.21 -13.07
N LYS A 72 6.98 4.40 -12.82
CA LYS A 72 7.95 3.30 -12.75
C LYS A 72 7.94 2.71 -11.34
N PHE A 73 7.89 1.38 -11.24
CA PHE A 73 7.78 0.68 -9.97
C PHE A 73 8.52 -0.66 -9.97
N ASP A 74 8.90 -1.08 -8.78
CA ASP A 74 9.26 -2.48 -8.51
C ASP A 74 8.07 -3.22 -7.91
N VAL A 75 8.06 -4.54 -8.04
CA VAL A 75 7.06 -5.42 -7.43
C VAL A 75 7.71 -6.24 -6.33
N TRP A 76 7.05 -6.35 -5.19
CA TRP A 76 7.36 -7.32 -4.16
C TRP A 76 6.13 -8.17 -3.85
N ASP A 77 6.18 -9.44 -4.23
CA ASP A 77 5.13 -10.41 -3.98
C ASP A 77 5.40 -11.14 -2.65
N LEU A 78 4.51 -10.91 -1.68
CA LEU A 78 4.61 -11.50 -0.33
C LEU A 78 4.25 -12.98 -0.29
N LYS A 79 3.52 -13.51 -1.29
CA LYS A 79 3.30 -14.95 -1.45
C LYS A 79 4.60 -15.64 -1.83
N THR A 80 5.39 -15.00 -2.69
CA THR A 80 6.68 -15.50 -3.14
C THR A 80 7.77 -15.30 -2.08
N ASP A 81 7.83 -14.12 -1.46
CA ASP A 81 8.75 -13.81 -0.37
C ASP A 81 8.10 -12.91 0.68
N ALA A 82 7.65 -13.49 1.79
CA ALA A 82 7.06 -12.74 2.89
C ALA A 82 8.05 -11.81 3.61
N ASN A 83 9.37 -11.93 3.36
CA ASN A 83 10.41 -11.18 4.04
C ASN A 83 10.75 -9.85 3.36
N LEU A 84 9.75 -8.97 3.16
CA LEU A 84 9.96 -7.61 2.64
C LEU A 84 10.94 -6.79 3.52
N PRO A 85 12.16 -6.46 3.08
CA PRO A 85 13.15 -5.82 3.95
C PRO A 85 12.84 -4.33 4.16
N SER A 86 12.92 -3.83 5.40
CA SER A 86 12.62 -2.41 5.70
C SER A 86 13.53 -1.42 4.96
N ASN A 87 14.79 -1.79 4.71
CA ASN A 87 15.70 -0.94 3.94
C ASN A 87 15.35 -0.90 2.45
N TYR A 88 14.74 -1.97 1.93
CA TYR A 88 14.23 -1.99 0.57
C TYR A 88 13.02 -1.07 0.46
N MET A 89 12.05 -1.17 1.38
CA MET A 89 10.91 -0.25 1.47
C MET A 89 11.35 1.22 1.50
N LYS A 90 12.38 1.54 2.30
CA LYS A 90 12.93 2.91 2.44
C LYS A 90 13.69 3.42 1.22
N ALA A 91 14.02 2.56 0.26
CA ALA A 91 14.61 2.98 -1.00
C ALA A 91 13.58 3.65 -1.93
N PHE A 92 12.27 3.47 -1.66
CA PHE A 92 11.18 4.03 -2.45
C PHE A 92 10.52 5.22 -1.76
N ARG A 93 10.15 6.24 -2.53
CA ARG A 93 9.40 7.39 -2.02
C ARG A 93 7.93 7.08 -1.76
N THR A 94 7.38 6.13 -2.52
CA THR A 94 5.98 5.70 -2.45
C THR A 94 5.89 4.18 -2.35
N ILE A 95 4.96 3.68 -1.55
CA ILE A 95 4.52 2.29 -1.52
C ILE A 95 3.05 2.24 -1.91
N VAL A 96 2.71 1.41 -2.90
CA VAL A 96 1.34 1.00 -3.22
C VAL A 96 1.17 -0.42 -2.67
N TRP A 97 0.22 -0.62 -1.78
CA TRP A 97 -0.02 -1.89 -1.09
C TRP A 97 -1.47 -2.30 -1.27
N PHE A 98 -1.70 -3.53 -1.70
CA PHE A 98 -3.05 -4.09 -1.83
C PHE A 98 -3.12 -5.49 -1.24
N THR A 99 -4.29 -5.86 -0.73
CA THR A 99 -4.47 -7.11 0.03
C THR A 99 -5.44 -8.09 -0.61
N GLY A 100 -6.13 -7.75 -1.71
CA GLY A 100 -7.08 -8.66 -2.35
C GLY A 100 -8.10 -9.21 -1.35
N ASN A 101 -8.22 -10.54 -1.32
CA ASN A 101 -9.06 -11.30 -0.39
C ASN A 101 -8.32 -11.75 0.89
N SER A 102 -7.08 -11.30 1.14
CA SER A 102 -6.33 -11.74 2.31
C SER A 102 -6.96 -11.18 3.59
N TYR A 103 -7.47 -12.08 4.42
CA TYR A 103 -8.04 -11.80 5.74
C TYR A 103 -7.74 -12.98 6.71
N PRO A 104 -7.81 -12.77 8.04
CA PRO A 104 -7.93 -11.50 8.74
C PRO A 104 -6.58 -10.80 8.92
N GLY A 105 -6.60 -9.46 9.00
CA GLY A 105 -5.44 -8.64 9.36
C GLY A 105 -4.19 -8.84 8.49
N PRO A 106 -4.30 -8.75 7.14
CA PRO A 106 -3.21 -9.04 6.21
C PRO A 106 -1.97 -8.17 6.44
N ILE A 107 -2.15 -6.97 7.02
CA ILE A 107 -1.06 -6.02 7.28
C ILE A 107 -0.42 -6.13 8.66
N LEU A 108 -1.01 -6.89 9.60
CA LEU A 108 -0.50 -7.03 10.97
C LEU A 108 1.00 -7.42 11.02
N PRO A 109 1.50 -8.37 10.20
CA PRO A 109 2.93 -8.71 10.20
C PRO A 109 3.87 -7.58 9.75
N TYR A 110 3.33 -6.56 9.09
CA TYR A 110 4.07 -5.50 8.42
C TYR A 110 3.91 -4.12 9.05
N GLU A 111 2.97 -3.93 10.00
CA GLU A 111 2.69 -2.64 10.65
C GLU A 111 3.95 -1.98 11.22
N ALA A 112 4.83 -2.73 11.88
CA ALA A 112 6.08 -2.18 12.43
C ALA A 112 7.02 -1.64 11.33
N LYS A 113 7.04 -2.28 10.15
CA LYS A 113 7.85 -1.84 9.00
C LYS A 113 7.22 -0.62 8.33
N LEU A 114 5.89 -0.66 8.12
CA LEU A 114 5.13 0.46 7.56
C LEU A 114 5.20 1.69 8.46
N LYS A 115 5.11 1.51 9.77
CA LYS A 115 5.36 2.55 10.77
C LYS A 115 6.74 3.19 10.56
N SER A 116 7.80 2.39 10.52
CA SER A 116 9.17 2.90 10.33
C SER A 116 9.36 3.59 8.98
N TYR A 117 8.62 3.16 7.95
CA TYR A 117 8.61 3.79 6.64
C TYR A 117 7.94 5.18 6.66
N LEU A 118 6.77 5.28 7.29
CA LEU A 118 6.04 6.53 7.45
C LEU A 118 6.76 7.50 8.41
N ASP A 119 7.39 7.01 9.47
CA ASP A 119 8.27 7.83 10.33
C ASP A 119 9.42 8.47 9.54
N GLY A 120 9.88 7.82 8.47
CA GLY A 120 10.88 8.34 7.52
C GLY A 120 10.31 9.32 6.49
N GLY A 121 9.04 9.71 6.61
CA GLY A 121 8.34 10.60 5.67
C GLY A 121 7.93 9.91 4.36
N GLY A 122 7.77 8.58 4.38
CA GLY A 122 7.28 7.80 3.26
C GLY A 122 5.85 8.18 2.82
N ARG A 123 5.40 7.58 1.71
CA ARG A 123 4.07 7.82 1.16
C ARG A 123 3.39 6.50 0.89
N LEU A 124 2.22 6.27 1.48
CA LEU A 124 1.55 4.98 1.42
C LEU A 124 0.18 5.12 0.76
N PHE A 125 0.00 4.45 -0.38
CA PHE A 125 -1.31 4.18 -0.94
C PHE A 125 -1.66 2.73 -0.60
N ILE A 126 -2.61 2.54 0.32
CA ILE A 126 -3.00 1.22 0.80
C ILE A 126 -4.49 1.00 0.63
N ASN A 127 -4.88 -0.19 0.20
CA ASN A 127 -6.27 -0.49 -0.09
C ASN A 127 -6.57 -2.00 -0.04
N GLY A 128 -7.84 -2.33 0.11
CA GLY A 128 -8.34 -3.70 0.16
C GLY A 128 -9.72 -3.76 0.83
N GLN A 129 -10.36 -4.91 0.71
CA GLN A 129 -11.52 -5.29 1.53
C GLN A 129 -11.05 -6.09 2.76
N ASP A 130 -11.83 -6.11 3.84
CA ASP A 130 -11.53 -6.79 5.11
C ASP A 130 -10.18 -6.44 5.76
N LEU A 131 -9.57 -5.33 5.36
CA LEU A 131 -8.25 -4.95 5.87
C LEU A 131 -8.31 -4.61 7.37
N LEU A 132 -9.46 -4.11 7.83
CA LEU A 132 -9.73 -3.69 9.20
C LEU A 132 -10.50 -4.73 10.03
N ASP A 133 -10.82 -5.90 9.46
CA ASP A 133 -11.68 -6.90 10.10
C ASP A 133 -11.12 -7.34 11.47
N GLN A 134 -12.05 -7.65 12.38
CA GLN A 134 -11.78 -8.08 13.75
C GLN A 134 -10.83 -7.13 14.51
N ALA A 135 -9.76 -7.68 15.10
CA ALA A 135 -8.80 -6.92 15.88
C ALA A 135 -7.87 -6.05 15.00
N ALA A 136 -7.82 -6.28 13.68
CA ALA A 136 -6.92 -5.58 12.78
C ALA A 136 -7.23 -4.07 12.72
N GLY A 137 -8.51 -3.69 12.75
CA GLY A 137 -8.91 -2.28 12.76
C GLY A 137 -8.56 -1.53 14.04
N THR A 138 -8.32 -2.25 15.16
CA THR A 138 -8.09 -1.64 16.47
C THR A 138 -6.62 -1.37 16.81
N THR A 139 -5.69 -1.63 15.89
CA THR A 139 -4.26 -1.43 16.17
C THR A 139 -3.91 0.06 16.29
N THR A 140 -2.80 0.31 17.01
CA THR A 140 -2.24 1.67 17.08
C THR A 140 -1.75 2.15 15.72
N PHE A 141 -1.31 1.26 14.83
CA PHE A 141 -0.93 1.62 13.47
C PHE A 141 -2.13 2.13 12.67
N VAL A 142 -3.26 1.42 12.69
CA VAL A 142 -4.49 1.86 12.01
C VAL A 142 -4.94 3.23 12.53
N ARG A 143 -4.97 3.40 13.86
CA ARG A 143 -5.39 4.67 14.48
C ARG A 143 -4.45 5.83 14.18
N ASP A 144 -3.15 5.64 14.37
CA ASP A 144 -2.18 6.73 14.39
C ASP A 144 -1.53 7.01 13.03
N TYR A 145 -1.45 6.00 12.15
CA TYR A 145 -0.78 6.11 10.85
C TYR A 145 -1.74 6.00 9.66
N LEU A 146 -2.72 5.10 9.70
CA LEU A 146 -3.78 5.08 8.67
C LEU A 146 -4.88 6.11 8.94
N HIS A 147 -4.88 6.73 10.12
CA HIS A 147 -5.83 7.75 10.53
C HIS A 147 -7.30 7.28 10.54
N VAL A 148 -7.51 6.02 10.92
CA VAL A 148 -8.85 5.45 11.07
C VAL A 148 -9.13 5.18 12.54
N THR A 149 -10.19 5.80 13.06
CA THR A 149 -10.81 5.33 14.30
C THR A 149 -11.76 4.20 13.95
N TRP A 150 -11.37 2.99 14.28
CA TRP A 150 -12.24 1.82 14.21
C TRP A 150 -12.96 1.67 15.55
N ASP A 151 -14.28 1.55 15.53
CA ASP A 151 -15.08 1.41 16.75
C ASP A 151 -15.02 0.00 17.37
N GLY A 152 -14.36 -0.95 16.69
CA GLY A 152 -14.21 -2.33 17.12
C GLY A 152 -15.49 -3.16 16.96
N SER A 153 -16.45 -2.68 16.16
CA SER A 153 -17.74 -3.32 15.94
C SER A 153 -18.00 -3.65 14.47
N GLU A 154 -18.94 -4.57 14.24
CA GLU A 154 -19.44 -4.92 12.91
C GLU A 154 -20.29 -3.79 12.26
N THR A 155 -20.47 -2.65 12.93
CA THR A 155 -21.26 -1.55 12.35
C THR A 155 -20.51 -0.80 11.26
N GLN A 156 -19.19 -0.99 11.18
CA GLN A 156 -18.30 -0.44 10.14
C GLN A 156 -17.84 -1.49 9.13
N ASN A 157 -17.77 -2.77 9.53
CA ASN A 157 -17.32 -3.91 8.74
C ASN A 157 -18.34 -4.40 7.70
N ASP A 158 -17.92 -5.00 6.59
CA ASP A 158 -18.82 -5.69 5.63
C ASP A 158 -19.98 -4.82 5.09
N LYS A 159 -19.65 -3.59 4.69
CA LYS A 159 -20.59 -2.61 4.14
C LYS A 159 -20.52 -2.63 2.62
N ARG A 160 -21.17 -3.64 2.06
CA ARG A 160 -21.35 -3.81 0.61
C ARG A 160 -21.67 -2.48 -0.06
N THR A 161 -20.75 -2.04 -0.92
CA THR A 161 -20.81 -0.75 -1.60
C THR A 161 -20.96 -0.97 -3.10
N ALA A 162 -22.07 -0.53 -3.69
CA ALA A 162 -22.28 -0.59 -5.13
C ALA A 162 -21.49 0.52 -5.85
N ASN A 163 -21.47 1.72 -5.28
CA ASN A 163 -20.70 2.85 -5.81
C ASN A 163 -19.94 3.57 -4.70
N VAL A 164 -18.68 3.84 -4.95
CA VAL A 164 -17.90 4.81 -4.17
C VAL A 164 -18.05 6.18 -4.83
N ASN A 165 -18.17 7.23 -4.03
CA ASN A 165 -18.48 8.58 -4.49
C ASN A 165 -17.35 9.54 -4.10
N GLY A 166 -16.69 10.14 -5.10
CA GLY A 166 -15.59 11.07 -4.83
C GLY A 166 -16.08 12.32 -4.07
N VAL A 167 -15.36 12.71 -3.03
CA VAL A 167 -15.68 13.90 -2.23
C VAL A 167 -15.10 15.16 -2.88
N ALA A 168 -15.95 16.13 -3.22
CA ALA A 168 -15.56 17.33 -3.97
C ALA A 168 -14.47 18.21 -3.30
N THR A 169 -14.36 18.15 -1.97
CA THR A 169 -13.35 18.87 -1.17
C THR A 169 -12.06 18.06 -0.93
N SER A 170 -12.00 16.80 -1.35
CA SER A 170 -10.82 15.96 -1.22
C SER A 170 -9.67 16.47 -2.10
N PRO A 171 -8.42 16.46 -1.61
CA PRO A 171 -7.26 16.78 -2.44
C PRO A 171 -6.93 15.68 -3.48
N VAL A 172 -7.52 14.49 -3.34
CA VAL A 172 -7.30 13.34 -4.24
C VAL A 172 -8.43 13.25 -5.28
N THR A 173 -9.68 13.28 -4.83
CA THR A 173 -10.86 12.98 -5.67
C THR A 173 -11.66 14.21 -6.05
N GLY A 174 -11.39 15.34 -5.39
CA GLY A 174 -12.16 16.56 -5.52
C GLY A 174 -11.66 17.52 -6.59
N THR A 175 -12.12 18.77 -6.47
CA THR A 175 -11.91 19.83 -7.48
C THR A 175 -10.49 20.37 -7.56
N ALA A 176 -9.62 20.04 -6.60
CA ALA A 176 -8.18 20.31 -6.69
C ALA A 176 -7.52 19.56 -7.87
N GLN A 177 -8.15 18.48 -8.36
CA GLN A 177 -7.73 17.74 -9.54
C GLN A 177 -8.94 17.60 -10.48
N PRO A 178 -9.29 18.63 -11.28
CA PRO A 178 -10.52 18.63 -12.06
C PRO A 178 -10.45 17.68 -13.29
N PRO A 179 -11.57 17.05 -13.68
CA PRO A 179 -12.88 17.12 -13.02
C PRO A 179 -12.88 16.32 -11.70
N ALA A 180 -13.73 16.69 -10.75
CA ALA A 180 -13.93 15.88 -9.56
C ALA A 180 -14.46 14.48 -9.94
N ILE A 181 -14.05 13.46 -9.21
CA ILE A 181 -14.54 12.10 -9.37
C ILE A 181 -15.98 12.05 -8.83
N GLY A 182 -16.92 11.56 -9.65
CA GLY A 182 -18.30 11.31 -9.26
C GLY A 182 -18.48 9.91 -8.65
N ALA A 183 -19.66 9.32 -8.89
CA ALA A 183 -19.91 7.92 -8.54
C ALA A 183 -19.11 6.97 -9.46
N VAL A 184 -18.48 5.96 -8.87
CA VAL A 184 -17.79 4.89 -9.58
C VAL A 184 -18.22 3.54 -9.01
N ALA A 185 -18.72 2.67 -9.88
CA ALA A 185 -19.17 1.35 -9.48
C ALA A 185 -18.01 0.45 -9.04
N LEU A 186 -18.25 -0.40 -8.04
CA LEU A 186 -17.36 -1.50 -7.68
C LEU A 186 -17.80 -2.80 -8.37
N ASP A 187 -16.87 -3.48 -9.03
CA ASP A 187 -17.08 -4.79 -9.64
C ASP A 187 -16.70 -5.91 -8.67
N HIS A 188 -17.66 -6.35 -7.86
CA HIS A 188 -17.50 -7.45 -6.90
C HIS A 188 -17.17 -8.80 -7.55
N THR A 189 -17.31 -8.95 -8.88
CA THR A 189 -16.92 -10.20 -9.56
C THR A 189 -15.40 -10.40 -9.62
N VAL A 190 -14.62 -9.33 -9.44
CA VAL A 190 -13.15 -9.38 -9.44
C VAL A 190 -12.64 -10.24 -8.29
N LEU A 191 -13.20 -10.06 -7.09
CA LEU A 191 -12.80 -10.80 -5.89
C LEU A 191 -13.81 -11.87 -5.48
N GLY A 192 -15.03 -11.84 -6.01
CA GLY A 192 -16.12 -12.74 -5.66
C GLY A 192 -16.73 -12.44 -4.28
N ALA A 193 -16.52 -11.24 -3.76
CA ALA A 193 -16.87 -10.79 -2.43
C ALA A 193 -17.23 -9.30 -2.41
N ALA A 194 -17.87 -8.85 -1.33
CA ALA A 194 -18.30 -7.46 -1.13
C ALA A 194 -18.12 -7.08 0.33
N PHE A 195 -16.85 -6.99 0.74
CA PHE A 195 -16.41 -6.79 2.12
C PHE A 195 -15.73 -5.42 2.29
N GLU A 196 -16.28 -4.39 1.65
CA GLU A 196 -15.83 -3.02 1.86
C GLU A 196 -16.15 -2.55 3.28
N ASP A 197 -15.34 -1.66 3.85
CA ASP A 197 -15.59 -1.11 5.17
C ASP A 197 -15.96 0.38 5.12
N ARG A 198 -16.73 0.80 6.12
CA ARG A 198 -16.84 2.21 6.49
C ARG A 198 -15.76 2.57 7.49
N ILE A 199 -15.27 3.79 7.42
CA ILE A 199 -14.22 4.28 8.31
C ILE A 199 -14.64 5.56 9.00
N THR A 200 -14.04 5.83 10.16
CA THR A 200 -14.13 7.14 10.81
C THR A 200 -12.76 7.79 10.74
N PRO A 201 -12.50 8.71 9.79
CA PRO A 201 -11.23 9.40 9.69
C PRO A 201 -10.92 10.20 10.97
N ASN A 202 -9.64 10.25 11.35
CA ASN A 202 -9.16 10.99 12.51
C ASN A 202 -7.89 11.79 12.19
N GLY A 203 -7.29 12.46 13.18
CA GLY A 203 -5.93 13.01 13.06
C GLY A 203 -5.74 14.07 11.96
N GLY A 204 -6.81 14.69 11.48
CA GLY A 204 -6.76 15.64 10.36
C GLY A 204 -6.80 15.01 8.97
N ALA A 205 -7.01 13.70 8.86
CA ALA A 205 -7.30 13.06 7.59
C ALA A 205 -8.62 13.57 6.99
N LEU A 206 -8.63 13.72 5.67
CA LEU A 206 -9.75 14.21 4.89
C LEU A 206 -10.40 13.03 4.16
N VAL A 207 -11.73 12.96 4.18
CA VAL A 207 -12.50 11.96 3.44
C VAL A 207 -12.20 12.08 1.94
N ALA A 208 -11.91 10.96 1.29
CA ALA A 208 -11.65 10.89 -0.15
C ALA A 208 -12.83 10.29 -0.93
N PHE A 209 -13.49 9.28 -0.37
CA PHE A 209 -14.70 8.68 -0.93
C PHE A 209 -15.74 8.45 0.16
N THR A 210 -17.00 8.31 -0.26
CA THR A 210 -18.09 7.77 0.55
C THR A 210 -18.85 6.67 -0.18
N ASP A 211 -19.43 5.75 0.57
CA ASP A 211 -20.30 4.69 0.05
C ASP A 211 -21.65 5.24 -0.43
N ASP A 212 -22.54 4.35 -0.89
CA ASP A 212 -23.89 4.71 -1.36
C ASP A 212 -24.78 5.37 -0.29
N SER A 213 -24.45 5.21 1.00
CA SER A 213 -25.15 5.85 2.12
C SER A 213 -24.56 7.21 2.53
N GLY A 214 -23.45 7.60 1.91
CA GLY A 214 -22.70 8.81 2.26
C GLY A 214 -21.75 8.62 3.46
N ALA A 215 -21.50 7.39 3.90
CA ALA A 215 -20.53 7.12 4.95
C ALA A 215 -19.10 7.05 4.37
N PRO A 216 -18.07 7.58 5.06
CA PRO A 216 -16.69 7.50 4.56
C PRO A 216 -16.20 6.06 4.40
N ASP A 217 -15.55 5.78 3.28
CA ASP A 217 -14.92 4.49 2.94
C ASP A 217 -13.49 4.69 2.37
N ALA A 218 -13.02 5.93 2.27
CA ALA A 218 -11.63 6.26 1.99
C ALA A 218 -11.21 7.60 2.58
N LEU A 219 -9.91 7.77 2.82
CA LEU A 219 -9.32 9.01 3.31
C LEU A 219 -7.98 9.34 2.67
N SER A 220 -7.55 10.57 2.87
CA SER A 220 -6.20 11.05 2.59
C SER A 220 -5.65 11.82 3.78
N PHE A 221 -4.36 11.69 4.05
CA PHE A 221 -3.66 12.41 5.11
C PHE A 221 -2.35 13.02 4.59
N SER A 222 -2.05 14.24 5.02
CA SER A 222 -0.82 14.94 4.68
C SER A 222 -0.19 15.56 5.93
N GLY A 223 1.02 15.13 6.27
CA GLY A 223 1.85 15.64 7.35
C GLY A 223 3.33 15.42 7.03
N THR A 224 4.11 14.92 7.99
CA THR A 224 5.51 14.50 7.75
C THR A 224 5.60 13.32 6.77
N TYR A 225 4.56 12.50 6.71
CA TYR A 225 4.29 11.46 5.71
C TYR A 225 2.94 11.71 5.03
N ARG A 226 2.62 10.90 4.02
CA ARG A 226 1.30 10.95 3.36
C ARG A 226 0.67 9.58 3.25
N VAL A 227 -0.64 9.54 3.41
CA VAL A 227 -1.43 8.31 3.24
C VAL A 227 -2.61 8.59 2.33
N VAL A 228 -2.91 7.66 1.44
CA VAL A 228 -4.25 7.47 0.88
C VAL A 228 -4.67 6.06 1.25
N PHE A 229 -5.81 5.93 1.92
CA PHE A 229 -6.37 4.66 2.34
C PHE A 229 -7.75 4.49 1.73
N LEU A 230 -7.98 3.38 1.04
CA LEU A 230 -9.31 2.96 0.61
C LEU A 230 -9.68 1.70 1.40
N ALA A 231 -10.81 1.71 2.08
CA ALA A 231 -11.36 0.52 2.73
C ALA A 231 -12.21 -0.31 1.74
N PHE A 232 -11.82 -0.25 0.47
CA PHE A 232 -12.38 -1.00 -0.63
C PHE A 232 -11.26 -1.35 -1.63
N PRO A 233 -11.45 -2.40 -2.45
CA PRO A 233 -10.41 -2.87 -3.37
C PRO A 233 -10.32 -2.00 -4.64
N LEU A 234 -9.15 -1.41 -4.92
CA LEU A 234 -8.90 -0.67 -6.16
C LEU A 234 -9.05 -1.56 -7.40
N GLU A 235 -8.80 -2.86 -7.28
CA GLU A 235 -9.01 -3.84 -8.33
C GLU A 235 -10.49 -3.94 -8.77
N ALA A 236 -11.43 -3.71 -7.86
CA ALA A 236 -12.86 -3.64 -8.16
C ALA A 236 -13.31 -2.24 -8.63
N TYR A 237 -12.51 -1.20 -8.43
CA TYR A 237 -12.87 0.19 -8.73
C TYR A 237 -13.00 0.48 -10.23
N GLY A 238 -14.23 0.56 -10.74
CA GLY A 238 -14.55 1.06 -12.09
C GLY A 238 -13.75 0.43 -13.24
N THR A 239 -13.60 1.19 -14.32
CA THR A 239 -12.85 0.78 -15.52
C THR A 239 -11.33 0.91 -15.33
N ALA A 240 -10.55 0.28 -16.22
CA ALA A 240 -9.09 0.44 -16.22
C ALA A 240 -8.63 1.91 -16.34
N ALA A 241 -9.35 2.74 -17.09
CA ALA A 241 -9.07 4.17 -17.20
C ALA A 241 -9.31 4.90 -15.87
N GLN A 242 -10.38 4.55 -15.15
CA GLN A 242 -10.67 5.13 -13.82
C GLN A 242 -9.63 4.70 -12.78
N LYS A 243 -9.18 3.44 -12.80
CA LYS A 243 -8.08 2.97 -11.93
C LYS A 243 -6.79 3.77 -12.18
N ALA A 244 -6.42 3.97 -13.44
CA ALA A 244 -5.24 4.76 -13.81
C ALA A 244 -5.37 6.25 -13.42
N ASP A 245 -6.57 6.83 -13.57
CA ASP A 245 -6.86 8.21 -13.14
C ASP A 245 -6.72 8.34 -11.62
N LEU A 246 -7.29 7.41 -10.83
CA LEU A 246 -7.15 7.43 -9.37
C LEU A 246 -5.68 7.28 -8.95
N VAL A 247 -4.93 6.36 -9.55
CA VAL A 247 -3.48 6.23 -9.29
C VAL A 247 -2.74 7.53 -9.61
N THR A 248 -3.03 8.16 -10.75
CA THR A 248 -2.43 9.45 -11.14
C THR A 248 -2.71 10.52 -10.08
N ARG A 249 -3.94 10.59 -9.59
CA ARG A 249 -4.36 11.56 -8.57
C ARG A 249 -3.67 11.36 -7.23
N VAL A 250 -3.53 10.10 -6.82
CA VAL A 250 -2.78 9.74 -5.61
C VAL A 250 -1.32 10.15 -5.75
N MET A 251 -0.69 9.89 -6.91
CA MET A 251 0.70 10.31 -7.17
C MET A 251 0.85 11.83 -7.18
N ASN A 252 -0.11 12.57 -7.73
CA ASN A 252 -0.13 14.04 -7.67
C ASN A 252 -0.26 14.56 -6.23
N PHE A 253 -1.18 13.98 -5.44
CA PHE A 253 -1.31 14.30 -4.02
C PHE A 253 -0.01 14.03 -3.25
N PHE A 254 0.66 12.93 -3.58
CA PHE A 254 1.97 12.60 -3.04
C PHE A 254 3.08 13.54 -3.51
N ALA A 255 3.02 14.08 -4.73
CA ALA A 255 4.01 14.99 -5.26
C ALA A 255 3.83 16.45 -4.82
N ALA A 256 2.64 16.83 -4.33
CA ALA A 256 2.37 18.19 -3.85
C ALA A 256 3.41 18.66 -2.81
N PRO A 257 3.73 19.96 -2.72
CA PRO A 257 4.64 20.48 -1.70
C PRO A 257 4.16 20.19 -0.27
#